data_AF-A0A091N364-F1
#
_entry.id   AF-A0A091N364-F1
#
_cell.length_a   1.000
_cell.length_b   1.000
_cell.length_c   1.000
_cell.angle_alpha   90.00
_cell.angle_beta   90.00
_cell.angle_gamma   90.00
#
_symmetry.space_group_name_H-M   'P 1'
#
loop_
_entity.id
_entity.type
_entity.pdbx_description
1 polymer ?
#
loop_
_entity_poly.entity_id
_entity_poly.type
_entity_poly.pdbx_seq_one_letter_code
_entity_poly.pdbx_strand_id
1 'polypeptide(L)'
;VSLEDQVVEETEEVFCSYVFHRYQQEREERGEELPRDTEIEQIKQDLDSTGSQVGQRLAIIGDDIYRRYDAEFRKMLETLQPTKGNAYEHFTTIASSLFESGINWGRVIALLGFGYRMALHVYQHGLTGFLRRIARYVGEFMLQNRIAHWIAQQGGWVAALDLDNVYMKYMVVVALIVVGHLVVRRFFR
;
A
#
# COMPACT_ATOMS: atom_id res chain seq x y z
N VAL A 1 -12.77 8.04 -22.27
CA VAL A 1 -11.88 7.97 -21.09
C VAL A 1 -10.81 6.94 -21.44
N SER A 2 -9.53 7.27 -21.29
CA SER A 2 -8.49 6.26 -21.53
C SER A 2 -8.47 5.25 -20.39
N LEU A 3 -8.00 4.03 -20.64
CA LEU A 3 -7.88 3.02 -19.57
C LEU A 3 -6.90 3.48 -18.47
N GLU A 4 -5.93 4.33 -18.82
CA GLU A 4 -5.03 4.95 -17.85
C GLU A 4 -5.78 5.94 -16.94
N ASP A 5 -6.65 6.79 -17.49
CA ASP A 5 -7.47 7.71 -16.69
C ASP A 5 -8.38 6.93 -15.73
N GLN A 6 -8.99 5.85 -16.20
CA GLN A 6 -9.81 4.97 -15.38
C GLN A 6 -9.01 4.34 -14.23
N VAL A 7 -7.79 3.84 -14.51
CA VAL A 7 -6.91 3.27 -13.47
C VAL A 7 -6.56 4.30 -12.40
N VAL A 8 -6.36 5.57 -12.78
CA VAL A 8 -6.07 6.65 -11.85
C VAL A 8 -7.28 6.96 -10.98
N GLU A 9 -8.47 7.06 -11.58
CA GLU A 9 -9.74 7.27 -10.87
C GLU A 9 -10.03 6.14 -9.86
N GLU A 10 -9.75 4.90 -10.23
CA GLU A 10 -9.95 3.71 -9.39
C GLU A 10 -8.91 3.57 -8.26
N THR A 11 -7.72 4.17 -8.38
CA THR A 11 -6.60 3.93 -7.46
C THR A 11 -6.94 4.31 -6.02
N GLU A 12 -7.65 5.43 -5.81
CA GLU A 12 -8.04 5.85 -4.46
C GLU A 12 -8.97 4.82 -3.81
N GLU A 13 -9.95 4.31 -4.56
CA GLU A 13 -10.89 3.30 -4.09
C GLU A 13 -10.19 1.96 -3.80
N VAL A 14 -9.35 1.49 -4.74
CA VAL A 14 -8.54 0.28 -4.57
C VAL A 14 -7.69 0.37 -3.30
N PHE A 15 -7.01 1.50 -3.09
CA PHE A 15 -6.19 1.69 -1.89
C PHE A 15 -7.03 1.75 -0.61
N CYS A 16 -8.16 2.46 -0.61
CA CYS A 16 -9.04 2.54 0.56
C CYS A 16 -9.62 1.17 0.93
N SER A 17 -10.05 0.38 -0.05
CA SER A 17 -10.53 -0.98 0.17
C SER A 17 -9.41 -1.92 0.64
N TYR A 18 -8.22 -1.83 0.04
CA TYR A 18 -7.04 -2.56 0.49
C TYR A 18 -6.74 -2.27 1.97
N VAL A 19 -6.72 -0.99 2.37
CA VAL A 19 -6.49 -0.56 3.76
C VAL A 19 -7.56 -1.12 4.69
N PHE A 20 -8.84 -1.03 4.30
CA PHE A 20 -9.96 -1.54 5.09
C PHE A 20 -9.79 -3.04 5.36
N HIS A 21 -9.65 -3.86 4.31
CA HIS A 21 -9.54 -5.31 4.46
C HIS A 21 -8.27 -5.73 5.19
N ARG A 22 -7.15 -5.05 4.92
CA ARG A 22 -5.89 -5.33 5.60
C ARG A 22 -5.98 -5.03 7.10
N TYR A 23 -6.62 -3.93 7.48
CA TYR A 23 -6.85 -3.59 8.87
C TYR A 23 -7.77 -4.59 9.57
N GLN A 24 -8.86 -5.04 8.92
CA GLN A 24 -9.73 -6.06 9.51
C GLN A 24 -8.99 -7.38 9.75
N GLN A 25 -8.19 -7.85 8.79
CA GLN A 25 -7.35 -9.04 8.95
C GLN A 25 -6.38 -8.88 10.13
N GLU A 26 -5.67 -7.74 10.21
CA GLU A 26 -4.70 -7.50 11.28
C GLU A 26 -5.39 -7.36 12.66
N ARG A 27 -6.62 -6.83 12.71
CA ARG A 27 -7.47 -6.78 13.91
C ARG A 27 -7.93 -8.16 14.36
N GLU A 28 -8.33 -9.03 13.44
CA GLU A 28 -8.72 -10.42 13.73
C GLU A 28 -7.55 -11.22 14.32
N GLU A 29 -6.33 -10.98 13.84
CA GLU A 29 -5.12 -11.65 14.31
C GLU A 29 -4.60 -11.14 15.65
N ARG A 30 -4.55 -9.81 15.82
CA ARG A 30 -3.88 -9.17 16.98
C ARG A 30 -4.85 -8.75 18.09
N GLY A 31 -6.16 -8.82 17.85
CA GLY A 31 -7.18 -8.50 18.83
C GLY A 31 -7.04 -7.08 19.37
N GLU A 32 -6.97 -6.92 20.69
CA GLU A 32 -6.91 -5.62 21.37
C GLU A 32 -5.53 -4.94 21.30
N GLU A 33 -4.49 -5.64 20.84
CA GLU A 33 -3.15 -5.06 20.71
C GLU A 33 -3.05 -4.01 19.59
N LEU A 34 -3.95 -4.06 18.60
CA LEU A 34 -4.03 -3.10 17.52
C LEU A 34 -5.03 -1.99 17.88
N PRO A 35 -4.58 -0.72 18.08
CA PRO A 35 -5.46 0.39 18.41
C PRO A 35 -6.57 0.58 17.38
N ARG A 36 -7.75 1.02 17.84
CA ARG A 36 -8.88 1.30 16.96
C ARG A 36 -8.61 2.52 16.09
N ASP A 37 -8.48 2.29 14.79
CA ASP A 37 -8.39 3.33 13.78
C ASP A 37 -9.79 3.65 13.23
N THR A 38 -10.36 4.72 13.77
CA THR A 38 -11.71 5.17 13.40
C THR A 38 -11.79 5.71 11.97
N GLU A 39 -10.67 6.15 11.37
CA GLU A 39 -10.66 6.59 9.97
C GLU A 39 -10.82 5.40 9.04
N ILE A 40 -10.15 4.29 9.37
CA ILE A 40 -10.24 3.06 8.59
C ILE A 40 -11.62 2.40 8.77
N GLU A 41 -12.14 2.36 9.99
CA GLU A 41 -13.46 1.78 10.29
C GLU A 41 -14.62 2.53 9.61
N GLN A 42 -14.43 3.82 9.28
CA GLN A 42 -15.44 4.66 8.61
C GLN A 42 -15.34 4.64 7.08
N ILE A 43 -14.38 3.91 6.49
CA ILE A 43 -14.28 3.81 5.03
C ILE A 43 -15.55 3.13 4.51
N LYS A 44 -16.30 3.86 3.67
CA LYS A 44 -17.45 3.29 2.95
C LYS A 44 -16.94 2.36 1.87
N GLN A 45 -17.34 1.09 1.93
CA GLN A 45 -17.08 0.11 0.88
C GLN A 45 -18.31 0.01 -0.02
N ASP A 46 -18.10 0.10 -1.33
CA ASP A 46 -19.06 -0.35 -2.32
C ASP A 46 -18.62 -1.74 -2.79
N LEU A 47 -19.17 -2.79 -2.18
CA LEU A 47 -18.72 -4.17 -2.41
C LEU A 47 -18.88 -4.62 -3.87
N ASP A 48 -19.78 -3.97 -4.64
CA ASP A 48 -20.02 -4.29 -6.03
C ASP A 48 -19.05 -3.56 -6.98
N SER A 49 -18.33 -2.54 -6.48
CA SER A 49 -17.32 -1.83 -7.26
C SER A 49 -16.11 -2.73 -7.58
N THR A 50 -15.53 -2.53 -8.76
CA THR A 50 -14.26 -3.17 -9.15
C THR A 50 -13.14 -2.78 -8.19
N GLY A 51 -13.08 -1.51 -7.77
CA GLY A 51 -12.06 -1.02 -6.85
C GLY A 51 -12.08 -1.76 -5.52
N SER A 52 -13.26 -2.01 -4.95
CA SER A 52 -13.38 -2.73 -3.68
C SER A 52 -13.01 -4.21 -3.79
N GLN A 53 -13.45 -4.90 -4.83
CA GLN A 53 -13.08 -6.31 -5.05
C GLN A 53 -11.57 -6.47 -5.25
N VAL A 54 -10.95 -5.56 -6.01
CA VAL A 54 -9.50 -5.55 -6.24
C VAL A 54 -8.74 -5.26 -4.94
N GLY A 55 -9.15 -4.23 -4.19
CA GLY A 55 -8.53 -3.88 -2.91
C GLY A 55 -8.54 -5.05 -1.92
N GLN A 56 -9.70 -5.69 -1.78
CA GLN A 56 -9.85 -6.91 -0.97
C GLN A 56 -8.90 -8.03 -1.42
N ARG A 57 -8.87 -8.32 -2.73
CA ARG A 57 -8.04 -9.39 -3.29
C ARG A 57 -6.56 -9.15 -3.01
N LEU A 58 -6.08 -7.93 -3.24
CA LEU A 58 -4.69 -7.55 -3.00
C LEU A 58 -4.32 -7.61 -1.51
N ALA A 59 -5.25 -7.27 -0.61
CA ALA A 59 -5.04 -7.42 0.84
C ALA A 59 -4.84 -8.90 1.22
N ILE A 60 -5.66 -9.80 0.67
CA ILE A 60 -5.53 -11.26 0.88
C ILE A 60 -4.18 -11.79 0.35
N ILE A 61 -3.73 -11.32 -0.81
CA ILE A 61 -2.43 -11.75 -1.37
C ILE A 61 -1.27 -11.28 -0.49
N GLY A 62 -1.35 -10.06 0.03
CA GLY A 62 -0.30 -9.46 0.85
C GLY A 62 -0.23 -9.97 2.29
N ASP A 63 -1.32 -10.48 2.86
CA ASP A 63 -1.49 -10.76 4.29
C ASP A 63 -0.32 -11.52 4.93
N ASP A 64 -0.04 -12.75 4.46
CA ASP A 64 1.01 -13.62 5.02
C ASP A 64 2.41 -12.97 5.00
N ILE A 65 2.63 -12.08 4.05
CA ILE A 65 3.92 -11.43 3.84
C ILE A 65 4.06 -10.27 4.80
N TYR A 66 3.01 -9.46 4.94
CA TYR A 66 3.01 -8.38 5.93
C TYR A 66 3.09 -8.91 7.36
N ARG A 67 2.57 -10.11 7.64
CA ARG A 67 2.78 -10.80 8.92
C ARG A 67 4.25 -11.14 9.14
N ARG A 68 4.92 -11.68 8.12
CA ARG A 68 6.34 -12.09 8.20
C ARG A 68 7.30 -10.92 8.34
N TYR A 69 6.98 -9.76 7.76
CA TYR A 69 7.86 -8.59 7.72
C TYR A 69 7.37 -7.41 8.59
N ASP A 70 6.42 -7.65 9.51
CA ASP A 70 5.83 -6.61 10.37
C ASP A 70 6.87 -5.84 11.17
N ALA A 71 7.82 -6.57 11.78
CA ALA A 71 8.87 -6.00 12.60
C ALA A 71 9.79 -5.07 11.80
N GLU A 72 10.13 -5.44 10.57
CA GLU A 72 10.96 -4.65 9.65
C GLU A 72 10.25 -3.36 9.23
N PHE A 73 8.95 -3.45 8.94
CA PHE A 73 8.12 -2.27 8.63
C PHE A 73 8.02 -1.33 9.83
N ARG A 74 7.75 -1.86 11.02
CA ARG A 74 7.71 -1.06 12.24
C ARG A 74 9.04 -0.34 12.48
N LYS A 75 10.15 -1.06 12.43
CA LYS A 75 11.49 -0.50 12.62
C LYS A 75 11.80 0.60 11.59
N MET A 76 11.42 0.38 10.33
CA MET A 76 11.54 1.37 9.28
C MET A 76 10.76 2.64 9.61
N LEU A 77 9.49 2.53 10.00
CA LEU A 77 8.65 3.69 10.33
C LEU A 77 9.10 4.42 11.59
N GLU A 78 9.53 3.68 12.63
CA GLU A 78 10.13 4.24 13.84
C GLU A 78 11.40 5.06 13.53
N THR A 79 12.14 4.68 12.48
CA THR A 79 13.32 5.44 12.02
C THR A 79 12.93 6.66 11.20
N LEU A 80 11.96 6.51 10.29
CA LEU A 80 11.51 7.60 9.42
C LEU A 80 10.78 8.70 10.20
N GLN A 81 10.13 8.35 11.32
CA GLN A 81 9.30 9.24 12.14
C GLN A 81 8.40 10.13 11.27
N PRO A 82 7.47 9.52 10.50
CA PRO A 82 6.62 10.27 9.59
C PRO A 82 5.73 11.24 10.36
N THR A 83 5.80 12.50 9.96
CA THR A 83 5.02 13.64 10.43
C THR A 83 4.26 14.25 9.25
N LYS A 84 3.34 15.17 9.52
CA LYS A 84 2.63 15.90 8.45
C LYS A 84 3.56 16.64 7.49
N GLY A 85 4.78 16.99 7.91
CA GLY A 85 5.75 17.76 7.11
C GLY A 85 6.68 16.90 6.25
N ASN A 86 7.02 15.68 6.66
CA ASN A 86 8.03 14.84 5.99
C ASN A 86 7.44 13.55 5.36
N ALA A 87 6.21 13.16 5.71
CA ALA A 87 5.66 11.87 5.29
C ALA A 87 5.53 11.74 3.77
N TYR A 88 5.21 12.83 3.07
CA TYR A 88 5.18 12.84 1.59
C TYR A 88 6.56 12.58 0.99
N GLU A 89 7.59 13.26 1.49
CA GLU A 89 8.96 13.10 1.01
C GLU A 89 9.50 11.68 1.30
N HIS A 90 9.26 11.17 2.51
CA HIS A 90 9.62 9.79 2.85
C HIS A 90 8.87 8.79 1.98
N PHE A 91 7.56 9.02 1.76
CA PHE A 91 6.74 8.15 0.93
C PHE A 91 7.29 8.09 -0.50
N THR A 92 7.42 9.25 -1.14
CA THR A 92 7.91 9.36 -2.52
C THR A 92 9.32 8.81 -2.67
N THR A 93 10.23 9.06 -1.72
CA THR A 93 11.60 8.53 -1.76
C THR A 93 11.63 7.00 -1.75
N ILE A 94 10.86 6.38 -0.85
CA ILE A 94 10.82 4.91 -0.73
C ILE A 94 10.12 4.31 -1.94
N ALA A 95 9.01 4.90 -2.37
CA ALA A 95 8.28 4.48 -3.55
C ALA A 95 9.14 4.56 -4.81
N SER A 96 9.85 5.67 -5.06
CA SER A 96 10.77 5.79 -6.21
C SER A 96 11.84 4.69 -6.20
N SER A 97 12.38 4.36 -5.02
CA SER A 97 13.38 3.31 -4.91
C SER A 97 12.80 1.90 -5.14
N LEU A 98 11.56 1.65 -4.72
CA LEU A 98 10.83 0.40 -4.97
C LEU A 98 10.65 0.12 -6.47
N PHE A 99 10.44 1.17 -7.28
CA PHE A 99 10.20 1.05 -8.73
C PHE A 99 11.44 1.32 -9.60
N GLU A 100 12.61 1.60 -9.01
CA GLU A 100 13.84 1.95 -9.75
C GLU A 100 14.24 0.89 -10.79
N SER A 101 14.00 -0.39 -10.49
CA SER A 101 14.31 -1.51 -11.40
C SER A 101 13.09 -2.02 -12.18
N GLY A 102 12.03 -1.21 -12.33
CA GLY A 102 10.84 -1.55 -13.12
C GLY A 102 9.55 -1.75 -12.30
N ILE A 103 8.46 -2.04 -13.01
CA ILE A 103 7.11 -2.15 -12.45
C ILE A 103 6.62 -3.60 -12.58
N ASN A 104 6.04 -4.14 -11.51
CA ASN A 104 5.32 -5.40 -11.49
C ASN A 104 4.28 -5.41 -10.36
N TRP A 105 3.35 -6.37 -10.39
CA TRP A 105 2.28 -6.48 -9.40
C TRP A 105 2.79 -6.64 -7.97
N GLY A 106 3.87 -7.37 -7.74
CA GLY A 106 4.46 -7.52 -6.41
C GLY A 106 4.91 -6.17 -5.81
N ARG A 107 5.46 -5.28 -6.64
CA ARG A 107 5.84 -3.91 -6.24
C ARG A 107 4.64 -3.00 -6.06
N VAL A 108 3.61 -3.14 -6.90
CA VAL A 108 2.33 -2.42 -6.72
C VAL A 108 1.72 -2.77 -5.37
N ILE A 109 1.63 -4.07 -5.03
CA ILE A 109 1.12 -4.53 -3.74
C ILE A 109 2.00 -4.02 -2.57
N ALA A 110 3.32 -4.03 -2.74
CA ALA A 110 4.25 -3.49 -1.75
C ALA A 110 4.04 -1.98 -1.49
N LEU A 111 3.75 -1.19 -2.54
CA LEU A 111 3.42 0.23 -2.41
C LEU A 111 2.14 0.44 -1.60
N LEU A 112 1.07 -0.33 -1.90
CA LEU A 112 -0.20 -0.23 -1.17
C LEU A 112 -0.01 -0.57 0.31
N GLY A 113 0.70 -1.65 0.63
CA GLY A 113 0.94 -2.01 2.03
C GLY A 113 1.89 -1.06 2.75
N PHE A 114 2.87 -0.48 2.07
CA PHE A 114 3.68 0.58 2.65
C PHE A 114 2.82 1.82 2.99
N GLY A 115 1.90 2.21 2.10
CA GLY A 115 0.91 3.25 2.37
C GLY A 115 0.03 2.91 3.59
N TYR A 116 -0.49 1.69 3.68
CA TYR A 116 -1.25 1.21 4.84
C TYR A 116 -0.46 1.33 6.15
N ARG A 117 0.77 0.81 6.18
CA ARG A 117 1.61 0.85 7.38
C ARG A 117 1.94 2.28 7.79
N MET A 118 2.19 3.17 6.83
CA MET A 118 2.40 4.59 7.10
C MET A 118 1.14 5.24 7.69
N ALA A 119 -0.04 5.00 7.12
CA ALA A 119 -1.32 5.52 7.62
C ALA A 119 -1.59 5.05 9.06
N LEU A 120 -1.39 3.76 9.33
CA LEU A 120 -1.55 3.19 10.66
C LEU A 120 -0.55 3.79 11.67
N HIS A 121 0.72 3.93 11.28
CA HIS A 121 1.75 4.48 12.16
C HIS A 121 1.46 5.93 12.54
N VAL A 122 1.12 6.80 11.58
CA VAL A 122 0.85 8.21 11.89
C VAL A 122 -0.40 8.36 12.76
N TYR A 123 -1.43 7.52 12.55
CA TYR A 123 -2.63 7.51 13.39
C TYR A 123 -2.29 7.11 14.83
N GLN A 124 -1.49 6.05 15.02
CA GLN A 124 -1.01 5.61 16.34
C GLN A 124 -0.20 6.68 17.08
N HIS A 125 0.42 7.60 16.36
CA HIS A 125 1.16 8.75 16.91
C HIS A 125 0.31 10.03 16.99
N GLY A 126 -1.03 9.91 16.89
CA GLY A 126 -1.98 11.00 17.12
C GLY A 126 -2.27 11.89 15.90
N LEU A 127 -1.79 11.54 14.71
CA LEU A 127 -2.05 12.29 13.48
C LEU A 127 -3.30 11.75 12.77
N THR A 128 -4.45 12.31 13.11
CA THR A 128 -5.71 12.00 12.44
C THR A 128 -5.92 12.82 11.15
N GLY A 129 -6.81 12.35 10.28
CA GLY A 129 -7.15 12.85 8.95
C GLY A 129 -6.08 12.54 7.89
N PHE A 130 -5.14 11.65 8.17
CA PHE A 130 -3.98 11.42 7.31
C PHE A 130 -4.21 10.32 6.27
N LEU A 131 -5.16 9.42 6.49
CA LEU A 131 -5.44 8.31 5.56
C LEU A 131 -5.75 8.82 4.14
N ARG A 132 -6.63 9.83 4.01
CA ARG A 132 -6.96 10.44 2.71
C ARG A 132 -5.76 11.09 2.05
N ARG A 133 -4.81 11.64 2.83
CA ARG A 133 -3.57 12.20 2.27
C ARG A 133 -2.69 11.10 1.70
N ILE A 134 -2.53 9.99 2.42
CA ILE A 134 -1.81 8.83 1.91
C ILE A 134 -2.44 8.29 0.63
N ALA A 135 -3.77 8.16 0.58
CA ALA A 135 -4.48 7.70 -0.62
C ALA A 135 -4.16 8.58 -1.84
N ARG A 136 -4.15 9.91 -1.65
CA ARG A 136 -3.73 10.85 -2.69
C ARG A 136 -2.26 10.70 -3.06
N TYR A 137 -1.36 10.47 -2.10
CA TYR A 137 0.06 10.24 -2.39
C TYR A 137 0.28 9.00 -3.24
N VAL A 138 -0.45 7.91 -2.95
CA VAL A 138 -0.43 6.69 -3.76
C VAL A 138 -0.89 6.99 -5.19
N GLY A 139 -2.04 7.65 -5.36
CA GLY A 139 -2.58 8.01 -6.67
C GLY A 139 -1.66 8.93 -7.47
N GLU A 140 -1.20 10.03 -6.87
CA GLU A 140 -0.28 10.98 -7.50
C GLU A 140 1.04 10.31 -7.89
N PHE A 141 1.60 9.46 -7.02
CA PHE A 141 2.83 8.73 -7.32
C PHE A 141 2.62 7.74 -8.47
N MET A 142 1.51 7.01 -8.49
CA MET A 142 1.21 6.05 -9.55
C MET A 142 1.06 6.72 -10.92
N LEU A 143 0.42 7.88 -10.96
CA LEU A 143 0.29 8.70 -12.16
C LEU A 143 1.65 9.21 -12.63
N GLN A 144 2.41 9.88 -11.75
CA GLN A 144 3.68 10.53 -12.10
C GLN A 144 4.76 9.53 -12.56
N ASN A 145 4.73 8.29 -12.05
CA ASN A 145 5.76 7.29 -12.32
C ASN A 145 5.33 6.21 -13.33
N ARG A 146 4.30 6.48 -14.15
CA ARG A 146 3.79 5.56 -15.20
C ARG A 146 3.33 4.19 -14.67
N ILE A 147 2.99 4.10 -13.39
CA ILE A 147 2.46 2.87 -12.80
C ILE A 147 1.02 2.70 -13.25
N ALA A 148 0.23 3.77 -13.27
CA ALA A 148 -1.14 3.74 -13.81
C ALA A 148 -1.15 3.31 -15.28
N HIS A 149 -0.24 3.87 -16.09
CA HIS A 149 -0.03 3.46 -17.47
C HIS A 149 0.29 1.95 -17.60
N TRP A 150 1.22 1.45 -16.78
CA TRP A 150 1.58 0.04 -16.78
C TRP A 150 0.42 -0.87 -16.37
N ILE A 151 -0.36 -0.50 -15.35
CA ILE A 151 -1.56 -1.24 -14.92
C ILE A 151 -2.59 -1.26 -16.06
N ALA A 152 -2.80 -0.13 -16.74
CA ALA A 152 -3.67 -0.07 -17.91
C ALA A 152 -3.19 -1.04 -19.02
N GLN A 153 -1.89 -1.15 -19.26
CA GLN A 153 -1.34 -2.15 -20.20
C GLN A 153 -1.58 -3.60 -19.77
N GLN A 154 -1.78 -3.86 -18.48
CA GLN A 154 -2.15 -5.18 -17.97
C GLN A 154 -3.66 -5.48 -18.07
N GLY A 155 -4.47 -4.53 -18.55
CA GLY A 155 -5.93 -4.65 -18.59
C GLY A 155 -6.66 -3.89 -17.48
N GLY A 156 -5.97 -2.99 -16.77
CA GLY A 156 -6.54 -2.21 -15.67
C GLY A 156 -6.47 -2.93 -14.32
N TRP A 157 -7.11 -2.35 -13.29
CA TRP A 157 -7.09 -2.94 -11.95
C TRP A 157 -7.79 -4.29 -11.87
N VAL A 158 -8.81 -4.53 -12.71
CA VAL A 158 -9.52 -5.81 -12.77
C VAL A 158 -8.59 -7.01 -13.03
N ALA A 159 -7.47 -6.80 -13.74
CA ALA A 159 -6.46 -7.84 -13.97
C ALA A 159 -5.79 -8.34 -12.68
N ALA A 160 -5.86 -7.57 -11.59
CA ALA A 160 -5.37 -7.99 -10.29
C ALA A 160 -6.19 -9.14 -9.67
N LEU A 161 -7.44 -9.35 -10.12
CA LEU A 161 -8.30 -10.42 -9.62
C LEU A 161 -7.77 -11.81 -10.00
N ASP A 162 -7.15 -11.89 -11.18
CA ASP A 162 -6.65 -13.14 -11.79
C ASP A 162 -5.21 -13.49 -11.39
N LEU A 163 -4.60 -12.74 -10.48
CA LEU A 163 -3.21 -12.99 -10.08
C LEU A 163 -3.06 -14.32 -9.33
N ASP A 164 -2.06 -15.10 -9.72
CA ASP A 164 -1.70 -16.34 -9.03
C ASP A 164 -1.13 -16.06 -7.64
N ASN A 165 -1.76 -16.62 -6.61
CA ASN A 165 -1.41 -16.37 -5.21
C ASN A 165 0.04 -16.76 -4.88
N VAL A 166 0.52 -17.89 -5.42
CA VAL A 166 1.82 -18.44 -5.06
C VAL A 166 2.93 -17.56 -5.66
N TYR A 167 2.85 -17.31 -6.96
CA TYR A 167 3.80 -16.44 -7.66
C TYR A 167 3.81 -15.02 -7.08
N MET A 168 2.64 -14.44 -6.81
CA MET A 168 2.59 -13.10 -6.23
C MET A 168 3.21 -13.05 -4.83
N LYS A 169 3.02 -14.08 -4.01
CA LYS A 169 3.69 -14.14 -2.71
C LYS A 169 5.21 -14.05 -2.84
N TYR A 170 5.82 -14.79 -3.78
CA TYR A 170 7.26 -14.69 -4.03
C TYR A 170 7.68 -13.30 -4.49
N MET A 171 6.94 -12.69 -5.42
CA MET A 171 7.27 -11.37 -5.97
C MET A 171 7.18 -10.25 -4.93
N VAL A 172 6.18 -10.28 -4.05
CA VAL A 172 6.05 -9.30 -2.96
C VAL A 172 7.19 -9.47 -1.95
N VAL A 173 7.55 -10.72 -1.57
CA VAL A 173 8.70 -10.98 -0.69
C VAL A 173 9.99 -10.37 -1.25
N VAL A 174 10.26 -10.57 -2.55
CA VAL A 174 11.42 -9.97 -3.22
C VAL A 174 11.36 -8.45 -3.18
N ALA A 175 10.18 -7.86 -3.44
CA ALA A 175 10.00 -6.41 -3.36
C ALA A 175 10.29 -5.86 -1.95
N LEU A 176 9.85 -6.55 -0.90
CA LEU A 176 10.09 -6.13 0.49
C LEU A 176 11.56 -6.21 0.88
N ILE A 177 12.26 -7.26 0.46
CA ILE A 177 13.71 -7.38 0.71
C ILE A 177 14.45 -6.21 0.06
N VAL A 178 14.07 -5.83 -1.16
CA VAL A 178 14.63 -4.67 -1.87
C VAL A 178 14.35 -3.38 -1.09
N VAL A 179 13.11 -3.14 -0.66
CA VAL A 179 12.75 -1.96 0.16
C VAL A 179 13.54 -1.92 1.46
N GLY A 180 13.63 -3.04 2.19
CA GLY A 180 14.39 -3.12 3.44
C GLY A 180 15.87 -2.77 3.23
N HIS A 181 16.50 -3.32 2.17
CA HIS A 181 17.88 -3.02 1.85
C HIS A 181 18.09 -1.55 1.49
N LEU A 182 17.17 -0.97 0.71
CA LEU A 182 17.21 0.44 0.30
C LEU A 182 17.08 1.39 1.48
N VAL A 183 16.14 1.12 2.37
CA VAL A 183 15.91 1.92 3.58
C VAL A 183 17.15 1.91 4.47
N VAL A 184 17.75 0.74 4.70
CA VAL A 184 19.01 0.62 5.46
C VAL A 184 20.13 1.43 4.79
N ARG A 185 20.29 1.29 3.47
CA ARG A 185 21.38 1.98 2.75
C ARG A 185 21.22 3.50 2.73
N ARG A 186 20.00 4.01 2.67
CA ARG A 186 19.72 5.44 2.43
C ARG A 186 19.46 6.25 3.71
N PHE A 187 18.88 5.63 4.73
CA PHE A 187 18.49 6.32 5.97
C PHE A 187 19.36 5.95 7.19
N PHE A 188 20.18 4.91 7.10
CA PHE A 188 21.06 4.47 8.20
C PHE A 188 22.56 4.59 7.86
N ARG A 189 22.94 5.55 7.02
CA ARG A 189 24.33 5.85 6.67
C ARG A 189 24.68 7.31 6.88
#